data_AF-A0A1G2S3U2-F1
#
_entry.id   AF-A0A1G2S3U2-F1
#
_cell.length_a   1.000
_cell.length_b   1.000
_cell.length_c   1.000
_cell.angle_alpha   90.00
_cell.angle_beta   90.00
_cell.angle_gamma   90.00
#
_symmetry.space_group_name_H-M   'P 1'
#
loop_
_entity.id
_entity.type
_entity.pdbx_description
1 polymer ?
#
loop_
_entity_poly.entity_id
_entity_poly.type
_entity_poly.pdbx_seq_one_letter_code
_entity_poly.pdbx_strand_id
1 'polypeptide(L)'
;MTPEKICSVVALYRARFEKEGIPKQRMDPQKFFSSQQEMLAHAHYLTDTTEEYACDPELFAKANRHLASLQTLLWTAEWYTLADLMNHNRP
;
A
#
# COMPACT_ATOMS: atom_id res chain seq x y z
N MET A 1 -1.16 12.62 7.65
CA MET A 1 -0.21 12.76 6.53
C MET A 1 -0.74 13.78 5.54
N THR A 2 0.13 14.43 4.78
CA THR A 2 -0.26 15.27 3.63
C THR A 2 -0.38 14.41 2.37
N PRO A 3 -1.05 14.88 1.30
CA PRO A 3 -1.06 14.21 -0.01
C PRO A 3 0.34 13.85 -0.52
N GLU A 4 1.28 14.78 -0.47
CA GLU A 4 2.65 14.61 -0.97
C GLU A 4 3.37 13.51 -0.21
N LYS A 5 3.15 13.43 1.11
CA LYS A 5 3.73 12.38 1.94
C LYS A 5 3.15 11.01 1.58
N ILE A 6 1.85 10.91 1.35
CA ILE A 6 1.21 9.66 0.90
C ILE A 6 1.84 9.21 -0.42
N CYS A 7 1.96 10.11 -1.41
CA CYS A 7 2.58 9.77 -2.69
C CYS A 7 4.04 9.32 -2.53
N SER A 8 4.82 10.00 -1.69
CA SER A 8 6.22 9.61 -1.42
C SER A 8 6.32 8.21 -0.79
N VAL A 9 5.47 7.90 0.19
CA VAL A 9 5.43 6.58 0.85
C VAL A 9 4.96 5.50 -0.12
N VAL A 10 3.93 5.78 -0.93
CA VAL A 10 3.45 4.85 -1.96
C VAL A 10 4.52 4.57 -3.00
N ALA A 11 5.28 5.59 -3.44
CA ALA A 11 6.38 5.43 -4.37
C ALA A 11 7.50 4.54 -3.81
N LEU A 12 7.83 4.67 -2.52
CA LEU A 12 8.78 3.78 -1.83
C LEU A 12 8.32 2.32 -1.90
N TYR A 13 7.04 2.05 -1.61
CA TYR A 13 6.50 0.70 -1.65
C TYR A 13 6.44 0.15 -3.07
N ARG A 14 5.97 0.95 -4.05
CA ARG A 14 5.94 0.60 -5.48
C ARG A 14 7.33 0.20 -5.99
N ALA A 15 8.35 0.99 -5.70
CA ALA A 15 9.72 0.70 -6.12
C ALA A 15 10.23 -0.65 -5.58
N ARG A 16 9.86 -1.01 -4.34
CA ARG A 16 10.20 -2.33 -3.78
C ARG A 16 9.43 -3.45 -4.48
N PHE A 17 8.12 -3.30 -4.70
CA PHE A 17 7.32 -4.30 -5.43
C PHE A 17 7.88 -4.56 -6.83
N GLU A 18 8.21 -3.51 -7.57
CA GLU A 18 8.78 -3.60 -8.92
C GLU A 18 10.15 -4.28 -8.91
N LYS A 19 11.02 -3.93 -7.95
CA LYS A 19 12.34 -4.55 -7.79
C LYS A 19 12.26 -6.06 -7.53
N GLU A 20 11.30 -6.48 -6.69
CA GLU A 20 11.10 -7.89 -6.32
C GLU A 20 10.20 -8.65 -7.31
N GLY A 21 9.77 -8.01 -8.40
CA GLY A 21 8.95 -8.64 -9.45
C GLY A 21 7.54 -9.03 -8.98
N ILE A 22 6.98 -8.33 -7.99
CA ILE A 22 5.62 -8.60 -7.49
C ILE A 22 4.59 -8.11 -8.52
N PRO A 23 3.66 -8.95 -8.98
CA PRO A 23 2.63 -8.53 -9.93
C PRO A 23 1.60 -7.61 -9.27
N LYS A 24 0.98 -6.70 -10.04
CA LYS A 24 -0.19 -5.94 -9.58
C LYS A 24 -1.45 -6.77 -9.78
N GLN A 25 -2.05 -7.27 -8.70
CA GLN A 25 -3.27 -8.07 -8.80
C GLN A 25 -4.27 -7.71 -7.71
N ARG A 26 -5.49 -7.35 -8.10
CA ARG A 26 -6.57 -7.14 -7.15
C ARG A 26 -6.99 -8.45 -6.48
N MET A 27 -7.18 -8.45 -5.17
CA MET A 27 -7.75 -9.60 -4.47
C MET A 27 -9.21 -9.84 -4.90
N ASP A 28 -9.62 -11.10 -4.86
CA ASP A 28 -11.02 -11.47 -4.94
C ASP A 28 -11.71 -11.11 -3.61
N PRO A 29 -12.69 -10.19 -3.57
CA PRO A 29 -13.34 -9.77 -2.33
C PRO A 29 -14.16 -10.88 -1.66
N GLN A 30 -14.43 -12.00 -2.35
CA GLN A 30 -15.13 -13.16 -1.78
C GLN A 30 -14.18 -14.18 -1.14
N LYS A 31 -12.86 -13.93 -1.16
CA LYS A 31 -11.85 -14.86 -0.68
C LYS A 31 -10.89 -14.21 0.30
N PHE A 32 -10.33 -15.03 1.18
CA PHE A 32 -9.19 -14.67 1.99
C PHE A 32 -7.90 -14.84 1.20
N PHE A 33 -6.86 -14.10 1.60
CA PHE A 33 -5.51 -14.36 1.10
C PHE A 33 -5.05 -15.75 1.54
N SER A 34 -4.54 -16.52 0.58
CA SER A 34 -4.02 -17.86 0.79
C SER A 34 -2.49 -17.90 0.89
N SER A 35 -1.81 -16.81 0.52
CA SER A 35 -0.35 -16.70 0.58
C SER A 35 0.13 -15.26 0.77
N GLN A 36 1.39 -15.10 1.23
CA GLN A 36 2.07 -13.81 1.26
C GLN A 36 2.15 -13.19 -0.14
N GLN A 37 2.39 -14.00 -1.18
CA GLN A 37 2.48 -13.51 -2.55
C GLN A 37 1.18 -12.84 -3.01
N GLU A 38 0.01 -13.40 -2.65
CA GLU A 38 -1.28 -12.78 -2.96
C GLU A 38 -1.50 -11.47 -2.18
N MET A 39 -1.10 -11.43 -0.91
CA MET A 39 -1.15 -10.19 -0.11
C MET A 39 -0.30 -9.09 -0.75
N LEU A 40 0.92 -9.43 -1.16
CA LEU A 40 1.86 -8.51 -1.79
C LEU A 40 1.37 -8.06 -3.17
N ALA A 41 0.77 -8.95 -3.96
CA ALA A 41 0.21 -8.58 -5.25
C ALA A 41 -0.99 -7.62 -5.12
N HIS A 42 -1.82 -7.82 -4.09
CA HIS A 42 -2.90 -6.89 -3.77
C HIS A 42 -2.40 -5.56 -3.21
N ALA A 43 -1.39 -5.60 -2.35
CA ALA A 43 -0.70 -4.42 -1.87
C ALA A 43 -0.14 -3.61 -3.05
N HIS A 44 0.52 -4.26 -4.02
CA HIS A 44 1.03 -3.60 -5.21
C HIS A 44 -0.11 -2.98 -6.04
N TYR A 45 -1.22 -3.67 -6.23
CA TYR A 45 -2.42 -3.12 -6.88
C TYR A 45 -2.96 -1.86 -6.17
N LEU A 46 -2.95 -1.83 -4.83
CA LEU A 46 -3.44 -0.67 -4.07
C LEU A 46 -2.58 0.59 -4.27
N THR A 47 -1.30 0.47 -4.65
CA THR A 47 -0.42 1.63 -4.83
C THR A 47 -0.99 2.64 -5.84
N ASP A 48 -1.50 2.17 -6.97
CA ASP A 48 -2.03 3.03 -8.04
C ASP A 48 -3.27 3.81 -7.56
N THR A 49 -4.24 3.10 -6.97
CA THR A 49 -5.45 3.74 -6.43
C THR A 49 -5.17 4.68 -5.25
N THR A 50 -4.14 4.38 -4.44
CA THR A 50 -3.78 5.22 -3.30
C THR A 50 -3.19 6.54 -3.76
N GLU A 51 -2.31 6.49 -4.76
CA GLU A 51 -1.72 7.68 -5.40
C GLU A 51 -2.79 8.53 -6.10
N GLU A 52 -3.68 7.89 -6.87
CA GLU A 52 -4.80 8.58 -7.54
C GLU A 52 -5.68 9.31 -6.52
N TYR A 53 -6.10 8.63 -5.45
CA TYR A 53 -6.95 9.22 -4.41
C TYR A 53 -6.25 10.28 -3.56
N ALA A 54 -4.91 10.26 -3.48
CA ALA A 54 -4.18 11.26 -2.71
C ALA A 54 -4.18 12.61 -3.43
N CYS A 55 -4.19 12.61 -4.76
CA CYS A 55 -4.24 13.80 -5.60
C CYS A 55 -5.63 14.45 -5.68
N ASP A 56 -6.69 13.73 -5.27
CA ASP A 56 -8.07 14.22 -5.27
C ASP A 56 -8.53 14.59 -3.84
N PRO A 57 -8.82 15.88 -3.56
CA PRO A 57 -9.29 16.32 -2.24
C PRO A 57 -10.57 15.62 -1.75
N GLU A 58 -11.49 15.25 -2.65
CA GLU A 58 -12.74 14.56 -2.30
C GLU A 58 -12.50 13.09 -1.93
N LEU A 59 -11.43 12.49 -2.46
CA LEU A 59 -11.06 11.10 -2.24
C LEU A 59 -9.94 10.93 -1.22
N PHE A 60 -9.42 12.01 -0.64
CA PHE A 60 -8.31 11.96 0.31
C PHE A 60 -8.57 11.03 1.52
N ALA A 61 -9.82 10.97 1.99
CA ALA A 61 -10.20 10.02 3.04
C ALA A 61 -10.09 8.54 2.59
N LYS A 62 -10.35 8.24 1.30
CA LYS A 62 -10.13 6.92 0.70
C LYS A 62 -8.65 6.62 0.55
N ALA A 63 -7.82 7.60 0.15
CA ALA A 63 -6.35 7.43 0.10
C ALA A 63 -5.80 6.98 1.46
N ASN A 64 -6.20 7.63 2.55
CA ASN A 64 -5.76 7.22 3.89
C ASN A 64 -6.19 5.79 4.24
N ARG A 65 -7.40 5.37 3.87
CA ARG A 65 -7.87 3.99 4.10
C ARG A 65 -7.10 2.98 3.26
N HIS A 66 -6.87 3.25 1.98
CA HIS A 66 -6.09 2.37 1.11
C HIS A 66 -4.64 2.27 1.59
N LEU A 67 -4.03 3.38 2.01
CA LEU A 67 -2.69 3.37 2.59
C LEU A 67 -2.62 2.54 3.88
N ALA A 68 -3.63 2.65 4.75
CA ALA A 68 -3.71 1.81 5.94
C ALA A 68 -3.78 0.31 5.55
N SER A 69 -4.65 -0.06 4.59
CA SER A 69 -4.72 -1.43 4.09
C SER A 69 -3.40 -1.91 3.48
N LEU A 70 -2.75 -1.06 2.68
CA LEU A 70 -1.44 -1.32 2.08
C LEU A 70 -0.38 -1.62 3.16
N GLN A 71 -0.30 -0.78 4.19
CA GLN A 71 0.63 -0.93 5.30
C GLN A 71 0.32 -2.17 6.15
N THR A 72 -0.95 -2.49 6.38
CA THR A 72 -1.34 -3.74 7.05
C THR A 72 -0.87 -4.96 6.26
N LEU A 73 -1.12 -5.02 4.94
CA LEU A 73 -0.68 -6.13 4.10
C LEU A 73 0.84 -6.29 4.09
N LEU A 74 1.57 -5.18 4.02
CA LEU A 74 3.02 -5.15 4.08
C LEU A 74 3.58 -5.68 5.42
N TRP A 75 2.92 -5.35 6.53
CA TRP A 75 3.28 -5.89 7.84
C TRP A 75 2.94 -7.37 7.98
N THR A 76 1.74 -7.78 7.55
CA THR A 76 1.30 -9.18 7.60
C THR A 76 2.15 -10.08 6.70
N ALA A 77 2.63 -9.57 5.57
CA ALA A 77 3.58 -10.26 4.70
C ALA A 77 5.05 -10.17 5.18
N GLU A 78 5.28 -9.62 6.38
CA GLU A 78 6.61 -9.47 7.01
C GLU A 78 7.62 -8.67 6.17
N TRP A 79 7.14 -7.83 5.25
CA TRP A 79 8.02 -6.96 4.45
C TRP A 79 8.54 -5.78 5.25
N TYR A 80 7.76 -5.30 6.20
CA TYR A 80 8.10 -4.18 7.07
C TYR A 80 7.66 -4.47 8.50
N THR A 81 8.44 -4.00 9.46
CA THR A 81 8.04 -4.01 10.86
C THR A 81 7.04 -2.89 11.13
N LEU A 82 6.30 -2.98 12.24
CA LEU A 82 5.43 -1.88 12.69
C LEU A 82 6.24 -0.58 12.90
N ALA A 83 7.48 -0.68 13.39
CA ALA A 83 8.36 0.46 13.60
C ALA A 83 8.70 1.15 12.27
N ASP A 84 8.99 0.39 11.21
CA ASP A 84 9.24 0.94 9.87
C ASP A 84 8.02 1.70 9.37
N LEU A 85 6.83 1.11 9.46
CA LEU A 85 5.58 1.72 9.00
C LEU A 85 5.26 3.01 9.77
N MET A 86 5.43 3.01 11.09
CA MET A 86 5.27 4.21 11.90
C MET A 86 6.27 5.30 11.50
N ASN A 87 7.51 4.91 11.18
CA ASN A 87 8.53 5.86 10.74
C ASN A 87 8.18 6.46 9.36
N HIS A 88 7.67 5.67 8.43
CA HIS A 88 7.21 6.16 7.12
C HIS A 88 6.09 7.20 7.24
N ASN A 89 5.24 7.09 8.26
CA ASN A 89 4.08 7.98 8.50
C ASN A 89 4.43 9.29 9.22
N ARG A 90 5.66 9.44 9.72
CA ARG A 90 6.12 10.70 10.33
C ARG A 90 6.17 11.82 9.28
N PRO A 91 5.91 13.09 9.66
CA PRO A 91 6.08 14.24 8.77
C PRO A 91 7.43 14.18 8.05
#